data_AF-A0ABD0TCE1-F1
#
_entry.id   AF-A0ABD0TCE1-F1
#
_cell.length_a   1.000
_cell.length_b   1.000
_cell.length_c   1.000
_cell.angle_alpha   90.00
_cell.angle_beta   90.00
_cell.angle_gamma   90.00
#
_symmetry.space_group_name_H-M   'P 1'
#
loop_
_entity.id
_entity.type
_entity.pdbx_description
1 polymer ?
#
loop_
_entity_poly.entity_id
_entity_poly.type
_entity_poly.pdbx_seq_one_letter_code
_entity_poly.pdbx_strand_id
1 'polypeptide(L)'
;TVVEACQKKRQCKFHTSPKAFGVDPCPGSRRFVEVAYKCRPYEFRSKVGCENDVLHLSCNPHSRVAIYSAQYGRTEYDSIQCPQPRGMMEE
;
A
#
# COMPACT_ATOMS: atom_id res chain seq x y z
N THR A 1 3.24 -17.35 7.99
CA THR A 1 4.24 -16.95 6.98
C THR A 1 4.84 -15.60 7.35
N VAL A 2 5.96 -15.20 6.74
CA VAL A 2 6.54 -13.86 6.97
C VAL A 2 5.54 -12.75 6.67
N VAL A 3 4.69 -12.94 5.64
CA VAL A 3 3.61 -12.02 5.29
C VAL A 3 2.62 -11.85 6.44
N GLU A 4 2.11 -12.94 7.02
CA GLU A 4 1.18 -12.86 8.16
C GLU A 4 1.81 -12.20 9.40
N ALA A 5 3.11 -12.40 9.62
CA ALA A 5 3.80 -11.82 10.75
C ALA A 5 3.99 -10.29 10.61
N CYS A 6 4.18 -9.79 9.39
CA CYS A 6 4.68 -8.44 9.12
C CYS A 6 3.73 -7.51 8.35
N GLN A 7 2.81 -8.05 7.55
CA GLN A 7 1.95 -7.25 6.68
C GLN A 7 1.11 -6.27 7.52
N LYS A 8 1.06 -5.00 7.08
CA LYS A 8 0.34 -3.89 7.74
C LYS A 8 0.84 -3.54 9.15
N LYS A 9 1.97 -4.09 9.63
CA LYS A 9 2.54 -3.71 10.92
C LYS A 9 3.67 -2.70 10.75
N ARG A 10 3.76 -1.73 11.66
CA ARG A 10 4.86 -0.75 11.70
C ARG A 10 6.20 -1.41 12.05
N GLN A 11 6.16 -2.47 12.85
CA GLN A 11 7.32 -3.25 13.27
C GLN A 11 6.88 -4.71 13.40
N CYS A 12 7.73 -5.64 12.99
CA CYS A 12 7.52 -7.08 13.16
C CYS A 12 8.87 -7.78 13.38
N LYS A 13 8.81 -8.99 13.93
CA LYS A 13 9.95 -9.91 14.04
C LYS A 13 9.47 -11.30 13.64
N PHE A 14 10.34 -12.08 13.01
CA PHE A 14 10.06 -13.47 12.67
C PHE A 14 11.33 -14.30 12.76
N HIS A 15 11.18 -15.60 13.00
CA HIS A 15 12.30 -16.54 13.06
C HIS A 15 12.62 -17.08 11.67
N THR A 16 13.89 -17.04 11.27
CA THR A 16 14.41 -17.69 10.05
C THR A 16 14.54 -19.21 10.27
N SER A 17 13.42 -19.85 10.54
CA SER A 17 13.33 -21.30 10.71
C SER A 17 12.66 -21.94 9.48
N PRO A 18 12.97 -23.19 9.15
CA PRO A 18 12.32 -23.90 8.04
C PRO A 18 10.79 -23.86 8.14
N LYS A 19 10.24 -23.95 9.36
CA LYS A 19 8.79 -23.85 9.62
C LYS A 19 8.15 -22.54 9.13
N ALA A 20 8.92 -21.45 9.03
CA ALA A 20 8.43 -20.16 8.55
C ALA A 20 8.45 -20.02 7.01
N PHE A 21 9.23 -20.86 6.33
CA PHE A 21 9.50 -20.79 4.88
C PHE A 21 9.13 -22.08 4.11
N GLY A 22 8.68 -23.13 4.80
CA GLY A 22 8.24 -24.39 4.20
C GLY A 22 9.30 -25.49 4.19
N VAL A 23 9.20 -26.40 3.22
CA VAL A 23 10.12 -27.53 3.07
C VAL A 23 11.49 -27.03 2.64
N ASP A 24 12.50 -27.62 3.25
CA ASP A 24 13.91 -27.31 3.06
C ASP A 24 14.41 -27.78 1.69
N PRO A 25 14.85 -26.87 0.79
CA PRO A 25 15.27 -27.24 -0.56
C PRO A 25 16.66 -27.91 -0.62
N CYS A 26 17.49 -27.78 0.42
CA CYS A 26 18.88 -28.28 0.40
C CYS A 26 19.33 -28.79 1.79
N PRO A 27 19.17 -30.10 2.09
CA PRO A 27 19.69 -30.69 3.33
C PRO A 27 21.23 -30.60 3.38
N GLY A 28 21.78 -30.19 4.53
CA GLY A 28 23.24 -30.19 4.78
C GLY A 28 23.99 -28.90 4.40
N SER A 29 23.35 -27.92 3.78
CA SER A 29 23.96 -26.61 3.46
C SER A 29 23.53 -25.50 4.42
N ARG A 30 24.43 -24.54 4.68
CA ARG A 30 24.08 -23.29 5.37
C ARG A 30 23.07 -22.51 4.53
N ARG A 31 22.06 -21.96 5.20
CA ARG A 31 20.95 -21.24 4.56
C ARG A 31 20.98 -19.78 4.97
N PHE A 32 20.44 -18.95 4.10
CA PHE A 32 20.15 -17.55 4.36
C PHE A 32 18.73 -17.23 3.90
N VAL A 33 18.16 -16.18 4.47
CA VAL A 33 16.86 -15.65 4.07
C VAL A 33 17.11 -14.26 3.52
N GLU A 34 16.65 -14.02 2.30
CA GLU A 34 16.60 -12.70 1.70
C GLU A 34 15.17 -12.14 1.78
N VAL A 35 15.02 -10.89 2.20
CA VAL A 35 13.72 -10.23 2.32
C VAL A 35 13.72 -8.93 1.54
N ALA A 36 12.89 -8.84 0.52
CA ALA A 36 12.55 -7.59 -0.15
C ALA A 36 11.25 -7.03 0.44
N TYR A 37 11.30 -5.84 1.03
CA TYR A 37 10.12 -5.17 1.59
C TYR A 37 10.13 -3.68 1.30
N LYS A 38 8.95 -3.05 1.35
CA LYS A 38 8.77 -1.60 1.27
C LYS A 38 7.89 -1.14 2.40
N CYS A 39 8.31 -0.08 3.09
CA CYS A 39 7.47 0.58 4.08
C CYS A 39 6.38 1.37 3.37
N ARG A 40 5.13 1.23 3.82
CA ARG A 40 4.07 2.17 3.44
C ARG A 40 4.20 3.42 4.30
N PRO A 41 4.01 4.63 3.73
CA PRO A 41 4.04 5.86 4.51
C PRO A 41 2.96 5.83 5.60
N TYR A 42 3.28 6.45 6.73
CA TYR A 42 2.38 6.53 7.89
C TYR A 42 1.18 7.44 7.62
N GLU A 43 1.40 8.52 6.86
CA GLU A 43 0.36 9.44 6.42
C GLU A 43 0.16 9.31 4.91
N PHE A 44 -1.11 9.25 4.52
CA PHE A 44 -1.53 9.34 3.13
C PHE A 44 -2.08 10.73 2.89
N ARG A 45 -1.47 11.47 1.95
CA ARG A 45 -2.08 12.68 1.41
C ARG A 45 -3.01 12.24 0.28
N SER A 46 -4.30 12.14 0.56
CA SER A 46 -5.31 12.01 -0.49
C SER A 46 -5.56 13.37 -1.14
N LYS A 47 -5.65 13.37 -2.47
CA LYS A 47 -6.21 14.49 -3.23
C LYS A 47 -7.31 13.93 -4.09
N VAL A 48 -8.47 14.57 -4.06
CA VAL A 48 -9.57 14.28 -4.98
C VAL A 48 -9.54 15.36 -6.05
N GLY A 49 -9.66 14.94 -7.30
CA GLY A 49 -9.89 15.80 -8.45
C GLY A 49 -11.17 15.34 -9.12
N CYS A 50 -12.00 16.28 -9.54
CA CYS A 50 -13.23 15.99 -10.25
C CYS A 50 -12.92 15.72 -11.73
N GLU A 51 -13.96 15.39 -12.49
CA GLU A 51 -13.83 15.19 -13.93
C GLU A 51 -13.21 16.44 -14.60
N ASN A 52 -12.18 16.23 -15.41
CA ASN A 52 -11.38 17.26 -16.10
C ASN A 52 -10.44 18.10 -15.22
N ASP A 53 -10.32 17.82 -13.91
CA ASP A 53 -9.33 18.50 -13.08
C ASP A 53 -7.89 18.05 -13.38
N VAL A 54 -6.96 19.00 -13.27
CA VAL A 54 -5.52 18.72 -13.31
C VAL A 54 -4.97 18.67 -11.88
N LEU A 55 -4.72 17.46 -11.37
CA LEU A 55 -4.18 17.27 -10.03
C LEU A 55 -2.68 17.52 -9.96
N HIS A 56 -2.29 18.63 -9.32
CA HIS A 56 -0.89 18.91 -9.01
C HIS A 56 -0.42 18.22 -7.72
N LEU A 57 0.50 17.26 -7.84
CA LEU A 57 1.15 16.60 -6.72
C LEU A 57 2.52 17.24 -6.44
N SER A 58 2.76 17.65 -5.19
CA SER A 58 4.02 18.28 -4.78
C SER A 58 4.54 17.65 -3.50
N CYS A 59 5.84 17.36 -3.48
CA CYS A 59 6.56 16.88 -2.31
C CYS A 59 7.66 17.90 -1.91
N ASN A 60 8.22 17.75 -0.71
CA ASN A 60 9.35 18.55 -0.27
C ASN A 60 10.58 18.33 -1.18
N PRO A 61 11.55 19.26 -1.25
CA PRO A 61 12.66 19.23 -2.22
C PRO A 61 13.51 17.95 -2.24
N HIS A 62 13.58 17.21 -1.14
CA HIS A 62 14.34 15.95 -1.03
C HIS A 62 13.46 14.70 -1.08
N SER A 63 12.17 14.87 -1.39
CA SER A 63 11.18 13.79 -1.45
C SER A 63 10.66 13.61 -2.87
N ARG A 64 10.22 12.39 -3.19
CA ARG A 64 9.62 12.06 -4.50
C ARG A 64 8.19 11.58 -4.30
N VAL A 65 7.35 11.84 -5.30
CA VAL A 65 5.97 11.32 -5.33
C VAL A 65 6.02 9.79 -5.40
N ALA A 66 5.30 9.14 -4.49
CA ALA A 66 5.07 7.69 -4.50
C ALA A 66 3.57 7.44 -4.49
N ILE A 67 3.05 6.91 -5.60
CA ILE A 67 1.62 6.60 -5.74
C ILE A 67 1.35 5.22 -5.15
N TYR A 68 0.41 5.16 -4.21
CA TYR A 68 0.02 3.93 -3.54
C TYR A 68 -1.31 3.37 -4.07
N SER A 69 -2.28 4.23 -4.32
CA SER A 69 -3.58 3.90 -4.89
C SER A 69 -4.12 5.06 -5.71
N ALA A 70 -4.76 4.77 -6.83
CA ALA A 70 -5.53 5.72 -7.62
C ALA A 70 -6.79 5.00 -8.12
N GLN A 71 -7.92 5.68 -8.05
CA GLN A 71 -9.21 5.17 -8.49
C GLN A 71 -9.89 6.27 -9.28
N TYR A 72 -10.48 5.91 -10.42
CA TYR A 72 -11.30 6.79 -11.23
C TYR A 72 -12.70 6.21 -11.24
N GLY A 73 -13.68 7.02 -10.88
CA GLY A 73 -15.05 6.57 -10.72
C GLY A 73 -15.78 7.45 -9.71
N ARG A 74 -16.84 6.89 -9.12
CA ARG A 74 -17.68 7.56 -8.13
C ARG A 74 -17.64 6.76 -6.83
N THR A 75 -17.72 7.44 -5.70
CA THR A 75 -17.87 6.82 -4.38
C THR A 75 -19.29 7.08 -3.89
N GLU A 76 -19.90 6.13 -3.19
CA GLU A 76 -21.23 6.31 -2.57
C GLU A 76 -21.30 7.56 -1.66
N TYR A 77 -20.17 7.91 -1.04
CA TYR A 77 -20.05 9.08 -0.16
C TYR A 77 -19.86 10.37 -0.96
N ASP A 78 -20.68 11.36 -0.62
CA ASP A 78 -20.59 12.73 -1.13
C ASP A 78 -19.23 13.33 -0.74
N SER A 79 -18.30 13.37 -1.69
CA SER A 79 -17.06 14.10 -1.50
C SER A 79 -17.41 15.58 -1.51
N ILE A 80 -17.14 16.29 -0.41
CA ILE A 80 -17.33 17.76 -0.34
C ILE A 80 -16.60 18.46 -1.51
N GLN A 81 -15.53 17.86 -2.02
CA GLN A 81 -14.76 18.38 -3.16
C GLN A 81 -15.42 18.13 -4.52
N CYS A 82 -16.15 17.02 -4.68
CA CYS A 82 -16.84 16.66 -5.93
C CYS A 82 -18.26 16.17 -5.60
N PRO A 83 -19.19 17.10 -5.28
CA PRO A 83 -20.52 16.75 -4.81
C PRO A 83 -21.32 16.02 -5.89
N GLN A 84 -22.10 15.02 -5.48
CA GLN A 84 -22.88 14.21 -6.40
C GLN A 84 -24.38 14.56 -6.35
N PRO A 85 -25.08 14.52 -7.49
CA PRO A 85 -26.55 14.59 -7.49
C PRO A 85 -27.13 13.36 -6.77
N ARG A 86 -28.08 13.59 -5.85
CA ARG A 86 -28.72 12.53 -5.05
C ARG A 86 -29.39 11.49 -5.95
N GLY A 87 -29.07 10.20 -5.75
CA GLY A 87 -29.79 9.07 -6.36
C GLY A 87 -29.04 8.29 -7.44
N MET A 88 -27.72 8.46 -7.61
CA MET A 88 -26.92 7.61 -8.50
C MET A 88 -26.25 6.47 -7.71
N MET A 89 -26.43 5.22 -8.15
CA MET A 89 -25.79 4.03 -7.58
C MET A 89 -24.32 3.92 -8.05
N GLU A 90 -23.49 3.22 -7.27
CA GLU A 90 -22.08 2.95 -7.61
C GLU A 90 -21.95 2.13 -8.91
N GLU A 91 -20.86 2.38 -9.64
CA GLU A 91 -20.38 1.58 -10.79
C GLU A 91 -18.92 1.18 -10.56
#